data_AF-A0A836T141-F1
#
_entry.id   AF-A0A836T141-F1
#
_cell.length_a   1.000
_cell.length_b   1.000
_cell.length_c   1.000
_cell.angle_alpha   90.00
_cell.angle_beta   90.00
_cell.angle_gamma   90.00
#
_symmetry.space_group_name_H-M   'P 1'
#
loop_
_entity.id
_entity.type
_entity.pdbx_description
1 polymer ?
#
loop_
_entity_poly.entity_id
_entity_poly.type
_entity_poly.pdbx_seq_one_letter_code
_entity_poly.pdbx_strand_id
1 'polypeptide(L)'
;VCSNCHGSDAMGKHTQAPRLIDEEYLAENFSDADIREIVLNGSDKMPPQKKNVTSEEITGIIKYLRYSQKAAGLEAEEDDEEENEAEPSPKKN
;
A
#
# COMPACT_ATOMS: atom_id res chain seq x y z
N VAL A 1 0.44 -13.50 -4.34
CA VAL A 1 -0.65 -13.84 -3.39
C VAL A 1 -1.81 -12.84 -3.49
N CYS A 2 -1.55 -11.53 -3.35
CA CYS A 2 -2.60 -10.50 -3.38
C CYS A 2 -3.23 -10.29 -4.77
N SER A 3 -2.40 -10.29 -5.83
CA SER A 3 -2.81 -10.02 -7.21
C SER A 3 -3.81 -11.04 -7.79
N ASN A 4 -3.85 -12.26 -7.25
CA ASN A 4 -4.80 -13.29 -7.67
C ASN A 4 -6.26 -12.88 -7.42
N CYS A 5 -6.48 -12.01 -6.43
CA CYS A 5 -7.80 -11.48 -6.12
C CYS A 5 -7.90 -10.00 -6.51
N HIS A 6 -6.96 -9.16 -6.07
CA HIS A 6 -7.05 -7.71 -6.22
C HIS A 6 -6.53 -7.19 -7.56
N GLY A 7 -6.08 -8.06 -8.47
CA GLY A 7 -5.42 -7.66 -9.71
C GLY A 7 -3.98 -7.19 -9.49
N SER A 8 -3.19 -7.20 -10.56
CA SER A 8 -1.78 -6.75 -10.53
C SER A 8 -1.64 -5.26 -10.24
N ASP A 9 -2.65 -4.48 -10.63
CA ASP A 9 -2.76 -3.04 -10.47
C ASP A 9 -3.56 -2.63 -9.21
N ALA A 10 -3.95 -3.60 -8.38
CA ALA A 10 -4.82 -3.39 -7.23
C ALA A 10 -6.22 -2.80 -7.57
N MET A 11 -6.63 -2.86 -8.84
CA MET A 11 -7.92 -2.36 -9.34
C MET A 11 -8.99 -3.47 -9.49
N GLY A 12 -8.79 -4.65 -8.90
CA GLY A 12 -9.85 -5.65 -8.71
C GLY A 12 -10.36 -6.33 -9.99
N LYS A 13 -9.51 -6.54 -11.00
CA LYS A 13 -9.98 -7.15 -12.25
C LYS A 13 -10.39 -8.63 -12.08
N HIS A 14 -11.67 -8.88 -12.35
CA HIS A 14 -12.34 -10.19 -12.47
C HIS A 14 -12.67 -10.95 -11.18
N THR A 15 -12.48 -10.38 -10.00
CA THR A 15 -12.95 -10.98 -8.74
C THR A 15 -13.89 -10.03 -8.00
N GLN A 16 -14.70 -10.54 -7.07
CA GLN A 16 -15.53 -9.71 -6.17
C GLN A 16 -14.71 -8.98 -5.10
N ALA A 17 -13.36 -9.02 -5.20
CA ALA A 17 -12.48 -8.31 -4.28
C ALA A 17 -12.53 -6.80 -4.55
N PRO A 18 -12.41 -5.97 -3.51
CA PRO A 18 -12.44 -4.53 -3.66
C PRO A 18 -11.22 -4.02 -4.45
N ARG A 19 -11.42 -2.84 -5.04
CA ARG A 19 -10.33 -1.99 -5.54
C ARG A 19 -9.64 -1.38 -4.33
N LEU A 20 -8.35 -1.62 -4.17
CA LEU A 20 -7.60 -1.07 -3.03
C LEU A 20 -7.13 0.37 -3.29
N ILE A 21 -7.12 0.77 -4.57
CA ILE A 21 -6.89 2.14 -5.01
C ILE A 21 -8.25 2.83 -5.15
N ASP A 22 -8.82 3.18 -3.99
CA ASP A 22 -10.14 3.77 -3.82
C ASP A 22 -10.19 4.64 -2.54
N GLU A 23 -11.09 5.61 -2.49
CA GLU A 23 -11.24 6.58 -1.39
C GLU A 23 -11.53 5.90 -0.04
N GLU A 24 -12.28 4.79 -0.07
CA GLU A 24 -12.61 3.98 1.11
C GLU A 24 -11.35 3.47 1.83
N TYR A 25 -10.27 3.22 1.10
CA TYR A 25 -9.05 2.62 1.62
C TYR A 25 -7.90 3.62 1.81
N LEU A 26 -8.15 4.92 1.70
CA LEU A 26 -7.16 5.97 1.98
C LEU A 26 -6.76 5.97 3.45
N ALA A 27 -5.59 6.53 3.76
CA ALA A 27 -5.03 6.50 5.12
C ALA A 27 -5.96 7.13 6.18
N GLU A 28 -6.75 8.13 5.80
CA GLU A 28 -7.74 8.79 6.67
C GLU A 28 -8.91 7.87 7.07
N ASN A 29 -9.30 6.97 6.18
CA ASN A 29 -10.49 6.11 6.32
C ASN A 29 -10.12 4.67 6.75
N PHE A 30 -8.93 4.21 6.38
CA PHE A 30 -8.46 2.87 6.61
C PHE A 30 -6.96 2.87 6.91
N SER A 31 -6.61 2.74 8.19
CA SER A 31 -5.23 2.95 8.65
C SER A 31 -4.29 1.82 8.25
N ASP A 32 -2.98 2.07 8.32
CA ASP A 32 -1.95 1.04 8.08
C ASP A 32 -2.05 -0.12 9.09
N ALA A 33 -2.52 0.16 10.31
CA ALA A 33 -2.79 -0.86 11.31
C ALA A 33 -3.99 -1.74 10.89
N ASP A 34 -5.03 -1.15 10.30
CA ASP A 34 -6.19 -1.88 9.81
C ASP A 34 -5.82 -2.77 8.61
N ILE A 35 -5.00 -2.25 7.67
CA ILE A 35 -4.45 -3.05 6.57
C ILE A 35 -3.66 -4.24 7.12
N ARG A 36 -2.76 -3.99 8.08
CA ARG A 36 -1.95 -5.04 8.70
C ARG A 36 -2.83 -6.12 9.34
N GLU A 37 -3.83 -5.70 10.11
CA GLU A 37 -4.74 -6.60 10.82
C GLU A 37 -5.55 -7.46 9.83
N ILE A 38 -6.16 -6.85 8.81
CA ILE A 38 -6.90 -7.56 7.78
C ILE A 38 -6.00 -8.52 6.99
N VAL A 39 -4.77 -8.14 6.65
CA VAL A 39 -3.85 -9.04 5.95
C VAL A 39 -3.48 -10.24 6.82
N LEU A 40 -3.21 -10.04 8.11
CA LEU A 40 -2.81 -11.12 9.01
C LEU A 40 -3.98 -12.06 9.32
N ASN A 41 -5.12 -11.50 9.68
CA ASN A 41 -6.24 -12.23 10.27
C ASN A 41 -7.43 -12.44 9.32
N GLY A 42 -7.40 -11.80 8.15
CA GLY A 42 -8.45 -11.91 7.15
C GLY A 42 -9.69 -11.08 7.48
N SER A 43 -10.73 -11.28 6.68
CA SER A 43 -12.08 -10.76 6.85
C SER A 43 -13.09 -11.83 6.39
N ASP A 44 -14.38 -11.51 6.41
CA ASP A 44 -15.43 -12.41 5.89
C ASP A 44 -15.20 -12.83 4.42
N LYS A 45 -14.50 -11.99 3.64
CA LYS A 45 -14.26 -12.19 2.20
C LYS A 45 -12.80 -12.44 1.85
N MET A 46 -11.85 -12.15 2.74
CA MET A 46 -10.42 -12.37 2.52
C MET A 46 -9.86 -13.38 3.54
N PRO A 47 -9.31 -14.54 3.10
CA PRO A 47 -8.72 -15.48 4.03
C PRO A 47 -7.46 -14.89 4.72
N PRO A 48 -7.14 -15.30 5.96
CA PRO A 48 -5.95 -14.86 6.67
C PRO A 48 -4.66 -15.15 5.89
N GLN A 49 -3.77 -14.17 5.74
CA GLN A 49 -2.52 -14.33 4.98
C GLN A 49 -1.28 -14.50 5.85
N LYS A 50 -1.39 -14.53 7.19
CA LYS A 50 -0.25 -14.68 8.11
C LYS A 50 0.70 -15.87 7.88
N LYS A 51 0.30 -16.86 7.08
CA LYS A 51 1.15 -18.00 6.67
C LYS A 51 1.85 -17.79 5.32
N ASN A 52 1.42 -16.81 4.56
CA ASN A 52 1.84 -16.54 3.18
C ASN A 52 2.69 -15.25 3.05
N VAL A 53 2.71 -14.40 4.09
CA VAL A 53 3.47 -13.15 4.10
C VAL A 53 4.19 -12.96 5.42
N THR A 54 5.37 -12.35 5.38
CA THR A 54 6.13 -11.92 6.55
C THR A 54 5.71 -10.52 7.02
N SER A 55 6.11 -10.15 8.24
CA SER A 55 5.91 -8.79 8.76
C SER A 55 6.53 -7.70 7.87
N GLU A 56 7.67 -7.99 7.24
CA GLU A 56 8.39 -7.06 6.36
C GLU A 56 7.68 -6.93 5.02
N GLU A 57 7.18 -8.04 4.46
CA GLU A 57 6.37 -8.03 3.24
C GLU A 57 5.07 -7.24 3.43
N ILE A 58 4.43 -7.31 4.62
CA ILE A 58 3.25 -6.49 4.93
C ILE A 58 3.58 -5.00 4.88
N THR A 59 4.71 -4.59 5.46
CA THR A 59 5.17 -3.19 5.36
C THR A 59 5.39 -2.78 3.91
N GLY A 60 5.97 -3.66 3.08
CA GLY A 60 6.12 -3.42 1.65
C GLY A 60 4.78 -3.27 0.91
N ILE A 61 3.80 -4.12 1.23
CA ILE A 61 2.44 -4.06 0.66
C ILE A 61 1.76 -2.73 1.02
N ILE A 62 1.82 -2.33 2.29
CA ILE A 62 1.22 -1.06 2.75
C ILE A 62 1.85 0.12 1.98
N LYS A 63 3.18 0.19 1.92
CA LYS A 63 3.89 1.24 1.16
C LYS A 63 3.48 1.27 -0.31
N TYR A 64 3.35 0.11 -0.95
CA TYR A 64 2.90 0.01 -2.33
C TYR A 64 1.49 0.55 -2.52
N LEU A 65 0.55 0.22 -1.62
CA LEU A 65 -0.83 0.70 -1.69
C LEU A 65 -0.89 2.23 -1.54
N ARG A 66 -0.21 2.80 -0.53
CA ARG A 66 -0.17 4.26 -0.31
C ARG A 66 0.43 5.00 -1.49
N TYR A 67 1.58 4.54 -1.97
CA TYR A 67 2.21 5.10 -3.17
C TYR A 67 1.26 5.07 -4.37
N SER A 68 0.56 3.96 -4.58
CA SER A 68 -0.36 3.80 -5.70
C SER A 68 -1.62 4.68 -5.58
N GLN A 69 -2.11 4.91 -4.36
CA GLN A 69 -3.22 5.83 -4.08
C GLN A 69 -2.82 7.29 -4.39
N LYS A 70 -1.65 7.71 -3.91
CA LYS A 70 -1.06 9.04 -4.23
C LYS A 70 -0.83 9.21 -5.74
N ALA A 71 -0.24 8.20 -6.39
CA ALA A 71 0.00 8.22 -7.84
C ALA A 71 -1.28 8.23 -8.68
N ALA A 72 -2.39 7.71 -8.15
CA ALA A 72 -3.71 7.77 -8.77
C ALA A 72 -4.43 9.12 -8.56
N GLY A 73 -3.84 10.04 -7.78
CA GLY A 73 -4.42 11.35 -7.46
C GLY A 73 -5.65 11.26 -6.56
N LEU A 74 -5.77 10.20 -5.75
CA LEU A 74 -6.89 10.01 -4.82
C LEU A 74 -6.68 10.72 -3.48
N GLU A 75 -5.44 11.00 -3.12
CA GLU A 75 -5.11 11.85 -1.98
C GLU A 75 -4.99 13.29 -2.45
N ALA A 76 -5.53 14.23 -1.65
CA ALA A 76 -5.24 15.64 -1.85
C ALA A 76 -3.73 15.84 -1.77
N GLU A 77 -3.18 16.66 -2.67
CA GLU A 77 -1.76 17.02 -2.66
C GLU A 77 -1.42 17.69 -1.32
N GLU A 78 -0.99 16.90 -0.32
CA GLU A 78 -0.17 17.44 0.75
C GLU A 78 1.24 17.58 0.18
N ASP A 79 1.67 18.83 0.09
CA ASP A 79 3.00 19.30 -0.28
C ASP A 79 4.07 18.64 0.62
N ASP A 80 4.44 17.39 0.31
CA ASP A 80 5.62 16.76 0.89
C ASP A 80 6.87 17.32 0.18
N GLU A 81 7.28 18.52 0.59
CA GLU A 81 8.69 18.90 0.62
C GLU A 81 9.44 17.97 1.60
N GLU A 82 9.75 16.73 1.19
CA GLU A 82 10.87 16.01 1.81
C GLU A 82 12.15 16.32 1.03
N GLU A 83 12.83 17.37 1.53
CA GLU A 83 14.23 17.65 1.29
C GLU A 83 15.08 16.38 1.44
N ASN A 84 15.67 15.91 0.35
CA ASN A 84 16.82 15.00 0.39
C ASN A 84 18.12 15.73 -0.03
N GLU A 85 18.33 16.94 0.45
CA GLU A 85 19.67 17.53 0.58
C GLU A 85 20.24 17.04 1.94
N ALA A 86 21.42 16.50 2.12
CA ALA A 86 22.61 16.31 1.32
C ALA A 86 23.49 15.29 2.08
N GLU A 87 24.36 14.54 1.39
CA GLU A 87 25.65 14.13 1.96
C GLU A 87 26.66 13.93 0.81
N PRO A 88 27.96 14.18 1.06
CA PRO A 88 28.84 14.86 0.10
C PRO A 88 29.55 13.88 -0.84
N SER A 89 29.78 14.32 -2.07
CA SER A 89 30.65 13.61 -3.02
C SER A 89 31.90 14.41 -3.37
N PRO A 90 33.01 13.72 -3.69
CA PRO A 90 34.34 14.11 -3.25
C PRO A 90 35.06 15.08 -4.18
N LYS A 91 35.98 15.86 -3.59
CA LYS A 91 36.98 16.68 -4.28
C LYS A 91 37.62 15.91 -5.43
N LYS A 92 37.62 16.50 -6.62
CA LYS A 92 38.58 16.19 -7.69
C LYS A 92 39.36 17.46 -8.03
N ASN A 93 40.65 17.29 -7.80
CA ASN A 93 41.87 18.05 -8.11
C ASN A 93 41.77 19.28 -9.00
#